data_AF-A0A968W6B3-F1
#
_entry.id   AF-A0A968W6B3-F1
#
_cell.length_a   1.000
_cell.length_b   1.000
_cell.length_c   1.000
_cell.angle_alpha   90.00
_cell.angle_beta   90.00
_cell.angle_gamma   90.00
#
_symmetry.space_group_name_H-M   'P 1'
#
loop_
_entity.id
_entity.type
_entity.pdbx_description
1 polymer ?
#
loop_
_entity_poly.entity_id
_entity_poly.type
_entity_poly.pdbx_seq_one_letter_code
_entity_poly.pdbx_strand_id
1 'polypeptide(L)'
;MHYSPIALFVYKRPEHTRQTLESLMRCPEFVDSPLYVFCDGAKKEEDELKVMQTRELVYSMVGKKAQIIESSLNKGLAKSIIAGVTQLCEKYNRVIVLEDDLIVSSKFLNFLNAALDKYQDESSVMQISGYMFPVSEFVSRHEAIFLPFPTSWGWATWKRAWDYFDPEISGWEILKTNKRMQIGFNLDGSYNYFKCYK
;
A
#
# COMPACT_ATOMS: atom_id res chain seq x y z
N MET A 1 4.17 -17.26 -14.84
CA MET A 1 3.55 -16.14 -14.10
C MET A 1 4.60 -15.59 -13.16
N HIS A 2 4.81 -14.27 -13.12
CA HIS A 2 5.72 -13.64 -12.17
C HIS A 2 4.87 -12.88 -11.15
N TYR A 3 4.73 -13.40 -9.94
CA TYR A 3 3.95 -12.72 -8.90
C TYR A 3 4.61 -11.41 -8.48
N SER A 4 3.79 -10.44 -8.12
CA SER A 4 4.24 -9.10 -7.75
C SER A 4 4.97 -9.11 -6.40
N PRO A 5 6.00 -8.27 -6.21
CA PRO A 5 6.65 -8.14 -4.92
C PRO A 5 5.68 -7.53 -3.90
N ILE A 6 5.75 -8.02 -2.67
CA ILE A 6 5.00 -7.51 -1.52
C ILE A 6 5.92 -6.61 -0.70
N ALA A 7 5.52 -5.37 -0.48
CA ALA A 7 6.13 -4.40 0.41
C ALA A 7 5.29 -4.31 1.69
N LEU A 8 5.82 -4.83 2.79
CA LEU A 8 5.19 -4.73 4.11
C LEU A 8 5.95 -3.68 4.94
N PHE A 9 5.25 -2.64 5.39
CA PHE A 9 5.79 -1.58 6.24
C PHE A 9 5.39 -1.82 7.70
N VAL A 10 6.39 -2.00 8.56
CA VAL A 10 6.20 -2.31 9.99
C VAL A 10 6.97 -1.33 10.88
N TYR A 11 6.54 -1.18 12.12
CA TYR A 11 7.27 -0.33 13.07
C TYR A 11 7.37 -0.92 14.48
N LYS A 12 6.45 -0.56 15.38
CA LYS A 12 6.54 -0.85 16.82
C LYS A 12 5.32 -1.61 17.36
N ARG A 13 4.63 -2.32 16.48
CA ARG A 13 3.38 -3.04 16.77
C ARG A 13 3.58 -4.53 16.47
N PRO A 14 4.34 -5.26 17.31
CA PRO A 14 4.68 -6.65 17.02
C PRO A 14 3.43 -7.54 16.87
N GLU A 15 2.41 -7.34 17.70
CA GLU A 15 1.20 -8.17 17.62
C GLU A 15 0.38 -7.91 16.34
N HIS A 16 0.21 -6.64 15.94
CA HIS A 16 -0.43 -6.32 14.66
C HIS A 16 0.39 -6.89 13.49
N THR A 17 1.72 -6.74 13.53
CA THR A 17 2.64 -7.31 12.54
C THR A 17 2.47 -8.82 12.42
N ARG A 18 2.36 -9.52 13.55
CA ARG A 18 2.10 -10.98 13.58
C ARG A 18 0.81 -11.31 12.84
N GLN A 19 -0.30 -10.64 13.19
CA GLN A 19 -1.62 -10.90 12.60
C GLN A 19 -1.64 -10.62 11.09
N THR A 20 -1.00 -9.53 10.68
CA THR A 20 -0.83 -9.18 9.26
C THR A 20 -0.06 -10.27 8.52
N LEU A 21 1.11 -10.67 9.02
CA LEU A 21 1.91 -11.74 8.43
C LEU A 21 1.16 -13.08 8.39
N GLU A 22 0.50 -13.47 9.47
CA GLU A 22 -0.28 -14.70 9.53
C GLU A 22 -1.42 -14.71 8.51
N SER A 23 -2.12 -13.59 8.32
CA SER A 23 -3.17 -13.48 7.31
C SER A 23 -2.61 -13.52 5.89
N LEU A 24 -1.47 -12.86 5.66
CA LEU A 24 -0.78 -12.84 4.37
C LEU A 24 -0.24 -14.23 3.99
N MET A 25 0.31 -14.97 4.97
CA MET A 25 0.80 -16.34 4.79
C MET A 25 -0.29 -17.35 4.42
N ARG A 26 -1.57 -17.03 4.64
CA ARG A 26 -2.71 -17.86 4.20
C ARG A 26 -3.07 -17.66 2.73
N CYS A 27 -2.51 -16.65 2.07
CA CYS A 27 -2.68 -16.47 0.64
C CYS A 27 -1.80 -17.47 -0.13
N PRO A 28 -2.34 -18.27 -1.06
CA PRO A 28 -1.54 -19.26 -1.79
C PRO A 28 -0.34 -18.65 -2.53
N GLU A 29 -0.52 -17.48 -3.15
CA GLU A 29 0.52 -16.76 -3.89
C GLU A 29 1.66 -16.25 -3.00
N PHE A 30 1.47 -16.24 -1.68
CA PHE A 30 2.49 -15.76 -0.75
C PHE A 30 3.80 -16.51 -0.96
N VAL A 31 3.77 -17.82 -1.17
CA VAL A 31 4.97 -18.67 -1.32
C VAL A 31 5.86 -18.16 -2.44
N ASP A 32 5.27 -17.80 -3.58
CA ASP A 32 5.99 -17.45 -4.81
C ASP A 32 6.20 -15.93 -4.97
N SER A 33 5.46 -15.09 -4.24
CA SER A 33 5.69 -13.64 -4.21
C SER A 33 7.00 -13.28 -3.49
N PRO A 34 7.87 -12.45 -4.08
CA PRO A 34 8.98 -11.82 -3.36
C PRO A 34 8.43 -10.97 -2.20
N LEU A 35 9.05 -11.07 -1.02
CA LEU A 35 8.63 -10.31 0.15
C LEU A 35 9.74 -9.35 0.59
N TYR A 36 9.36 -8.09 0.76
CA TYR A 36 10.18 -7.01 1.28
C TYR A 36 9.52 -6.47 2.55
N VAL A 37 10.23 -6.52 3.67
CA VAL A 37 9.73 -5.97 4.94
C VAL A 37 10.58 -4.77 5.32
N PHE A 38 9.96 -3.60 5.35
CA PHE A 38 10.59 -2.35 5.74
C PHE A 38 10.25 -2.05 7.19
N CYS A 39 11.26 -2.04 8.06
CA CYS A 39 11.10 -1.69 9.47
C CYS A 39 11.82 -0.37 9.77
N ASP A 40 11.05 0.63 10.20
CA ASP A 40 11.63 1.95 10.51
C ASP A 40 12.46 1.92 11.82
N GLY A 41 13.28 2.94 12.03
CA GLY A 41 14.03 3.11 13.28
C GLY A 41 13.14 3.65 14.39
N ALA A 42 13.52 3.44 15.66
CA ALA A 42 12.80 4.00 16.80
C ALA A 42 12.82 5.54 16.76
N LYS A 43 11.66 6.17 16.96
CA LYS A 43 11.52 7.63 17.03
C LYS A 43 11.99 8.19 18.38
N LYS A 44 11.91 7.36 19.41
CA LYS A 44 12.25 7.66 20.80
C LYS A 44 12.85 6.41 21.44
N GLU A 45 13.63 6.60 22.49
CA GLU A 45 14.21 5.51 23.28
C GLU A 45 13.15 4.52 23.80
N GLU A 46 11.98 5.01 24.23
CA GLU A 46 10.86 4.18 24.69
C GLU A 46 10.28 3.24 23.61
N ASP A 47 10.50 3.55 22.32
CA ASP A 47 10.03 2.74 21.21
C ASP A 47 11.03 1.62 20.85
N GLU A 48 12.29 1.70 21.30
CA GLU A 48 13.37 0.78 20.90
C GLU A 48 13.03 -0.68 21.16
N LEU A 49 12.54 -0.99 22.35
CA LEU A 49 12.18 -2.35 22.72
C LEU A 49 11.09 -2.92 21.79
N LYS A 50 10.05 -2.13 21.48
CA LYS A 50 8.96 -2.59 20.61
C LYS A 50 9.38 -2.73 19.15
N VAL A 51 10.27 -1.86 18.69
CA VAL A 51 10.86 -1.96 17.33
C VAL A 51 11.73 -3.22 17.24
N MET A 52 12.58 -3.46 18.24
CA MET A 52 13.40 -4.68 18.31
C MET A 52 12.54 -5.94 18.31
N GLN A 53 11.51 -6.00 19.15
CA GLN A 53 10.54 -7.10 19.17
C GLN A 53 9.86 -7.31 17.82
N THR A 54 9.52 -6.23 17.11
CA THR A 54 8.91 -6.30 15.78
C THR A 54 9.90 -6.88 14.76
N ARG A 55 11.17 -6.47 14.80
CA ARG A 55 12.22 -7.01 13.93
C ARG A 55 12.48 -8.50 14.19
N GLU A 56 12.67 -8.88 15.45
CA GLU A 56 12.87 -10.27 15.87
C GLU A 56 11.70 -11.15 15.41
N LEU A 57 10.48 -10.68 15.60
CA LEU A 57 9.27 -11.34 15.11
C LEU A 57 9.33 -11.58 13.59
N VAL A 58 9.61 -10.54 12.81
CA VAL A 58 9.69 -10.63 11.35
C VAL A 58 10.77 -11.63 10.92
N TYR A 59 11.97 -11.58 11.52
CA TYR A 59 13.02 -12.56 11.24
C TYR A 59 12.57 -13.99 11.56
N SER A 60 11.91 -14.19 12.70
CA SER A 60 11.45 -15.52 13.13
C SER A 60 10.40 -16.11 12.19
N MET A 61 9.47 -15.29 11.69
CA MET A 61 8.35 -15.75 10.87
C MET A 61 8.71 -15.89 9.39
N VAL A 62 9.45 -14.91 8.85
CA VAL A 62 9.68 -14.80 7.39
C VAL A 62 11.12 -14.51 7.00
N GLY A 63 12.09 -14.51 7.92
CA GLY A 63 13.48 -14.12 7.64
C GLY A 63 14.21 -14.95 6.58
N LYS A 64 13.78 -16.20 6.34
CA LYS A 64 14.33 -17.04 5.24
C LYS A 64 13.74 -16.70 3.86
N LYS A 65 12.58 -16.06 3.83
CA LYS A 65 11.81 -15.72 2.62
C LYS A 65 11.94 -14.24 2.25
N ALA A 66 11.99 -13.37 3.25
CA ALA A 66 11.90 -11.94 3.10
C ALA A 66 13.27 -11.28 2.98
N GLN A 67 13.35 -10.24 2.15
CA GLN A 67 14.39 -9.22 2.28
C GLN A 67 13.93 -8.21 3.35
N ILE A 68 14.61 -8.19 4.49
CA ILE A 68 14.30 -7.30 5.62
C ILE A 68 15.20 -6.06 5.51
N ILE A 69 14.57 -4.88 5.45
CA ILE A 69 15.25 -3.58 5.34
C ILE A 69 14.96 -2.80 6.61
N GLU A 70 15.99 -2.64 7.43
CA GLU A 70 15.92 -1.91 8.69
C GLU A 70 16.50 -0.51 8.54
N SER A 71 15.77 0.49 9.01
CA SER A 71 16.27 1.85 9.15
C SER A 71 16.87 2.06 10.55
N SER A 72 18.02 2.72 10.64
CA SER A 72 18.59 3.15 11.91
C SER A 72 17.84 4.34 12.53
N LEU A 73 17.23 5.18 11.68
CA LEU A 73 16.47 6.37 12.08
C LEU A 73 14.99 6.19 11.76
N ASN A 74 14.12 6.85 12.53
CA ASN A 74 12.70 6.96 12.17
C ASN A 74 12.52 7.96 11.02
N LYS A 75 12.25 7.46 9.81
CA LYS A 75 11.95 8.29 8.63
C LYS A 75 10.51 8.79 8.64
N GLY A 76 9.63 8.07 9.32
CA GLY A 76 8.18 8.27 9.28
C GLY A 76 7.56 7.50 8.11
N LEU A 77 6.30 7.09 8.32
CA LEU A 77 5.58 6.16 7.44
C LEU A 77 5.55 6.62 5.97
N ALA A 78 5.17 7.86 5.70
CA ALA A 78 5.05 8.38 4.34
C ALA A 78 6.38 8.28 3.56
N LYS A 79 7.50 8.71 4.17
CA LYS A 79 8.82 8.64 3.54
C LYS A 79 9.28 7.21 3.31
N SER A 80 8.98 6.31 4.27
CA SER A 80 9.28 4.89 4.14
C SER A 80 8.49 4.26 2.99
N ILE A 81 7.18 4.51 2.90
CA ILE A 81 6.34 4.01 1.81
C ILE A 81 6.84 4.53 0.47
N ILE A 82 7.06 5.85 0.33
CA ILE A 82 7.52 6.44 -0.92
C ILE A 82 8.84 5.79 -1.38
N ALA A 83 9.82 5.70 -0.48
CA ALA A 83 11.12 5.11 -0.81
C ALA A 83 10.99 3.62 -1.21
N GLY A 84 10.26 2.82 -0.43
CA GLY A 84 10.12 1.39 -0.68
C GLY A 84 9.31 1.09 -1.95
N VAL A 85 8.22 1.82 -2.19
CA VAL A 85 7.41 1.69 -3.40
C VAL A 85 8.21 2.11 -4.62
N THR A 86 8.90 3.26 -4.59
CA THR A 86 9.77 3.70 -5.69
C THR A 86 10.81 2.64 -6.02
N GLN A 87 11.55 2.16 -5.02
CA GLN A 87 12.58 1.14 -5.21
C GLN A 87 12.04 -0.13 -5.86
N LEU A 88 10.87 -0.61 -5.43
CA LEU A 88 10.28 -1.84 -5.95
C LEU A 88 9.62 -1.66 -7.31
N CYS A 89 9.00 -0.51 -7.58
CA CYS A 89 8.51 -0.15 -8.90
C CYS A 89 9.67 -0.06 -9.91
N GLU A 90 10.80 0.55 -9.56
CA GLU A 90 11.98 0.59 -10.43
C GLU A 90 12.54 -0.80 -10.73
N LYS A 91 12.54 -1.69 -9.74
CA LYS A 91 13.12 -3.04 -9.88
C LYS A 91 12.17 -4.04 -10.57
N TYR A 92 10.88 -3.98 -10.27
CA TYR A 92 9.90 -5.01 -10.65
C TYR A 92 8.76 -4.49 -11.55
N ASN A 93 8.74 -3.19 -11.86
CA ASN A 93 7.67 -2.49 -12.58
C ASN A 93 6.29 -2.49 -11.91
N ARG A 94 6.13 -3.13 -10.75
CA ARG A 94 4.88 -3.23 -9.99
C ARG A 94 5.17 -3.61 -8.54
N VAL A 95 4.22 -3.33 -7.64
CA VAL A 95 4.32 -3.69 -6.22
C VAL A 95 2.93 -3.80 -5.58
N ILE A 96 2.81 -4.71 -4.60
CA ILE A 96 1.69 -4.81 -3.65
C ILE A 96 2.18 -4.24 -2.31
N VAL A 97 1.40 -3.36 -1.70
CA VAL A 97 1.78 -2.58 -0.51
C VAL A 97 0.83 -2.89 0.65
N LEU A 98 1.39 -3.20 1.82
CA LEU A 98 0.67 -3.38 3.08
C LEU A 98 1.37 -2.64 4.24
N GLU A 99 0.57 -2.30 5.24
CA GLU A 99 1.01 -1.80 6.55
C GLU A 99 0.81 -2.88 7.62
N ASP A 100 1.37 -2.68 8.80
CA ASP A 100 1.39 -3.68 9.87
C ASP A 100 0.05 -3.94 10.57
N ASP A 101 -0.99 -3.17 10.27
CA ASP A 101 -2.32 -3.23 10.90
C ASP A 101 -3.43 -3.75 9.97
N LEU A 102 -3.08 -4.51 8.93
CA LEU A 102 -4.02 -5.06 7.96
C LEU A 102 -4.17 -6.58 8.08
N ILE A 103 -5.40 -7.05 8.33
CA ILE A 103 -5.77 -8.46 8.19
C ILE A 103 -6.37 -8.66 6.79
N VAL A 104 -5.75 -9.49 5.97
CA VAL A 104 -6.19 -9.73 4.59
C VAL A 104 -6.94 -11.04 4.41
N SER A 105 -7.83 -11.06 3.41
CA SER A 105 -8.48 -12.30 2.93
C SER A 105 -7.45 -13.22 2.27
N SER A 106 -7.64 -14.54 2.32
CA SER A 106 -6.79 -15.51 1.61
C SER A 106 -6.81 -15.36 0.09
N LYS A 107 -7.77 -14.59 -0.46
CA LYS A 107 -7.86 -14.25 -1.89
C LYS A 107 -7.19 -12.92 -2.25
N PHE A 108 -6.63 -12.19 -1.29
CA PHE A 108 -6.12 -10.84 -1.47
C PHE A 108 -5.00 -10.77 -2.52
N LEU A 109 -3.97 -11.62 -2.39
CA LEU A 109 -2.87 -11.64 -3.35
C LEU A 109 -3.32 -12.10 -4.74
N ASN A 110 -4.20 -13.09 -4.81
CA ASN A 110 -4.79 -13.54 -6.07
C ASN A 110 -5.47 -12.38 -6.82
N PHE A 111 -6.35 -11.67 -6.11
CA PHE A 111 -7.09 -10.54 -6.66
C PHE A 111 -6.16 -9.42 -7.16
N LEU A 112 -5.19 -9.00 -6.34
CA LEU A 112 -4.28 -7.92 -6.72
C LEU A 112 -3.40 -8.31 -7.91
N ASN A 113 -2.85 -9.53 -7.95
CA ASN A 113 -2.06 -9.97 -9.09
C ASN A 113 -2.90 -10.07 -10.37
N ALA A 114 -4.10 -10.66 -10.30
CA ALA A 114 -4.98 -10.77 -11.45
C ALA A 114 -5.41 -9.39 -11.99
N ALA A 115 -5.70 -8.43 -11.10
CA ALA A 115 -6.02 -7.06 -11.48
C ALA A 115 -4.81 -6.31 -12.05
N LEU A 116 -3.61 -6.51 -11.47
CA LEU A 116 -2.37 -5.93 -12.01
C LEU A 116 -2.09 -6.42 -13.44
N ASP A 117 -2.34 -7.69 -13.73
CA ASP A 117 -2.19 -8.25 -15.08
C ASP A 117 -3.29 -7.74 -16.03
N LYS A 118 -4.55 -7.72 -15.57
CA LYS A 118 -5.69 -7.30 -16.38
C LYS A 118 -5.63 -5.83 -16.79
N TYR A 119 -5.20 -4.95 -15.90
CA TYR A 119 -5.23 -3.50 -16.10
C TYR A 119 -3.84 -2.91 -16.40
N GLN A 120 -2.84 -3.73 -16.72
CA GLN A 120 -1.48 -3.24 -16.97
C GLN A 120 -1.40 -2.20 -18.10
N ASP A 121 -2.25 -2.30 -19.13
CA ASP A 121 -2.26 -1.40 -20.30
C ASP A 121 -3.33 -0.30 -20.22
N GLU A 122 -4.16 -0.31 -19.16
CA GLU A 122 -5.20 0.70 -18.97
C GLU A 122 -4.60 1.94 -18.28
N SER A 123 -4.24 2.95 -19.06
CA SER A 123 -3.56 4.16 -18.57
C SER A 123 -4.39 4.99 -17.58
N SER A 124 -5.72 4.88 -17.61
CA SER A 124 -6.57 5.58 -16.64
C SER A 124 -6.56 4.95 -15.24
N VAL A 125 -6.11 3.70 -15.11
CA VAL A 125 -6.00 3.00 -13.83
C VAL A 125 -4.63 3.27 -13.21
N MET A 126 -4.66 3.94 -12.06
CA MET A 126 -3.46 4.33 -11.32
C MET A 126 -3.13 3.38 -10.16
N GLN A 127 -4.14 2.71 -9.61
CA GLN A 127 -4.01 1.87 -8.43
C GLN A 127 -5.06 0.75 -8.46
N ILE A 128 -4.71 -0.42 -7.93
CA ILE A 128 -5.67 -1.44 -7.52
C ILE A 128 -5.85 -1.36 -5.99
N SER A 129 -7.06 -1.10 -5.53
CA SER A 129 -7.42 -1.13 -4.10
C SER A 129 -7.80 -2.55 -3.68
N GLY A 130 -7.22 -3.02 -2.58
CA GLY A 130 -7.64 -4.26 -1.89
C GLY A 130 -8.77 -4.05 -0.88
N TYR A 131 -9.24 -2.81 -0.71
CA TYR A 131 -10.32 -2.44 0.19
C TYR A 131 -11.54 -1.91 -0.57
N MET A 132 -12.73 -2.23 -0.06
CA MET A 132 -14.01 -1.71 -0.50
C MET A 132 -14.80 -1.19 0.70
N PHE A 133 -15.46 -0.04 0.54
CA PHE A 133 -16.31 0.53 1.59
C PHE A 133 -17.49 -0.40 1.91
N PRO A 134 -17.95 -0.44 3.18
CA PRO A 134 -19.07 -1.29 3.60
C PRO A 134 -20.40 -0.71 3.09
N VAL A 135 -20.65 -0.86 1.80
CA VAL A 135 -21.86 -0.42 1.10
C VAL A 135 -22.68 -1.67 0.79
N SER A 136 -23.89 -1.74 1.34
CA SER A 136 -24.77 -2.92 1.29
C SER A 136 -24.98 -3.48 -0.11
N GLU A 137 -25.09 -2.59 -1.09
CA GLU A 137 -25.35 -2.87 -2.50
C GLU A 137 -24.16 -3.56 -3.21
N PHE A 138 -22.98 -3.50 -2.61
CA PHE A 138 -21.75 -4.12 -3.12
C PHE A 138 -21.38 -5.42 -2.40
N VAL A 139 -22.04 -5.77 -1.29
CA VAL A 139 -21.71 -6.96 -0.48
C VAL A 139 -21.84 -8.26 -1.29
N SER A 140 -22.79 -8.34 -2.22
CA SER A 140 -23.00 -9.51 -3.07
C SER A 140 -22.28 -9.45 -4.42
N ARG A 141 -21.57 -8.34 -4.71
CA ARG A 141 -20.88 -8.18 -5.99
C ARG A 141 -19.49 -8.78 -5.93
N HIS A 142 -19.11 -9.40 -7.03
CA HIS A 142 -17.81 -10.04 -7.22
C HIS A 142 -16.99 -9.34 -8.31
N GLU A 143 -17.40 -8.13 -8.67
CA GLU A 143 -16.83 -7.31 -9.73
C GLU A 143 -15.96 -6.20 -9.12
N ALA A 144 -14.89 -5.85 -9.82
CA ALA A 144 -14.15 -4.63 -9.51
C ALA A 144 -14.94 -3.40 -10.03
N ILE A 145 -14.87 -2.29 -9.31
CA ILE A 145 -15.40 -1.00 -9.73
C ILE A 145 -14.27 0.02 -9.87
N PHE A 146 -14.50 1.03 -10.71
CA PHE A 146 -13.59 2.16 -10.83
C PHE A 146 -14.02 3.28 -9.89
N LEU A 147 -13.07 3.77 -9.11
CA LEU A 147 -13.24 4.94 -8.25
C LEU A 147 -12.23 6.01 -8.68
N PRO A 148 -12.61 7.30 -8.70
CA PRO A 148 -11.74 8.39 -9.15
C PRO A 148 -10.76 8.84 -8.04
N PHE A 149 -10.43 7.97 -7.09
CA PHE A 149 -9.52 8.25 -5.98
C PHE A 149 -8.82 6.97 -5.50
N PRO A 150 -7.59 7.09 -4.96
CA PRO A 150 -6.86 5.96 -4.38
C PRO A 150 -7.26 5.67 -2.93
N THR A 151 -6.90 4.49 -2.44
CA THR A 151 -6.98 4.09 -1.02
C THR A 151 -5.60 3.62 -0.52
N SER A 152 -5.39 3.55 0.79
CA SER A 152 -4.11 3.09 1.37
C SER A 152 -4.18 1.73 2.07
N TRP A 153 -5.37 1.13 2.20
CA TRP A 153 -5.57 -0.11 2.97
C TRP A 153 -5.37 -1.37 2.13
N GLY A 154 -4.09 -1.68 1.87
CA GLY A 154 -3.70 -2.81 1.03
C GLY A 154 -3.97 -2.50 -0.43
N TRP A 155 -2.93 -2.19 -1.19
CA TRP A 155 -3.10 -1.71 -2.56
C TRP A 155 -1.95 -2.17 -3.45
N ALA A 156 -2.11 -2.01 -4.75
CA ALA A 156 -1.06 -2.29 -5.71
C ALA A 156 -0.97 -1.22 -6.80
N THR A 157 0.21 -1.06 -7.37
CA THR A 157 0.45 -0.15 -8.49
C THR A 157 1.55 -0.67 -9.41
N TRP A 158 1.76 0.06 -10.50
CA TRP A 158 2.83 -0.14 -11.47
C TRP A 158 3.76 1.05 -11.47
N LYS A 159 4.97 0.84 -11.97
CA LYS A 159 5.91 1.93 -12.26
C LYS A 159 5.27 3.01 -13.14
N ARG A 160 4.56 2.64 -14.21
CA ARG A 160 3.90 3.60 -15.12
C ARG A 160 2.93 4.56 -14.41
N ALA A 161 2.28 4.12 -13.34
CA ALA A 161 1.33 4.93 -12.58
C ALA A 161 2.06 5.68 -11.46
N TRP A 162 3.01 5.01 -10.81
CA TRP A 162 3.85 5.59 -9.77
C TRP A 162 4.73 6.74 -10.27
N ASP A 163 5.14 6.73 -11.54
CA ASP A 163 5.91 7.82 -12.15
C ASP A 163 5.12 9.16 -12.21
N TYR A 164 3.79 9.13 -12.02
CA TYR A 164 2.95 10.33 -11.87
C TYR A 164 2.73 10.75 -10.41
N PHE A 165 3.19 9.96 -9.44
CA PHE A 165 3.04 10.30 -8.03
C PHE A 165 3.89 11.53 -7.70
N ASP A 166 3.23 12.56 -7.15
CA ASP A 166 3.84 13.83 -6.77
C ASP A 166 3.68 14.06 -5.26
N PRO A 167 4.72 13.79 -4.45
CA PRO A 167 4.65 14.00 -3.00
C PRO A 167 4.64 15.48 -2.60
N GLU A 168 5.07 16.39 -3.47
CA GLU A 168 5.12 17.84 -3.21
C GLU A 168 3.79 18.53 -3.56
N ILE A 169 2.87 17.80 -4.19
CA ILE A 169 1.53 18.29 -4.57
C ILE A 169 1.65 19.58 -5.41
N SER A 170 2.55 19.59 -6.38
CA SER A 170 2.84 20.74 -7.24
C SER A 170 1.61 21.25 -8.01
N GLY A 171 0.62 20.39 -8.25
CA GLY A 171 -0.68 20.75 -8.86
C GLY A 171 -1.64 21.53 -7.95
N TRP A 172 -1.30 21.75 -6.67
CA TRP A 172 -2.22 22.36 -5.68
C TRP A 172 -2.66 23.78 -6.06
N GLU A 173 -1.76 24.64 -6.53
CA GLU A 173 -2.10 26.02 -6.91
C GLU A 173 -3.10 26.07 -8.08
N ILE A 174 -2.97 25.14 -9.02
CA ILE A 174 -3.90 24.99 -10.13
C ILE A 174 -5.27 24.52 -9.61
N LEU A 175 -5.29 23.51 -8.73
CA LEU A 175 -6.53 23.02 -8.13
C LEU A 175 -7.24 24.13 -7.33
N LYS A 176 -6.52 24.97 -6.58
CA LYS A 176 -7.11 26.09 -5.82
C LYS A 176 -7.79 27.16 -6.67
N THR A 177 -7.33 27.36 -7.89
CA THR A 177 -7.84 28.43 -8.77
C THR A 177 -8.81 27.93 -9.84
N ASN A 178 -8.79 26.62 -10.16
CA ASN A 178 -9.64 26.03 -11.18
C ASN A 178 -10.91 25.39 -10.59
N LYS A 179 -12.04 26.11 -10.66
CA LYS A 179 -13.34 25.62 -10.16
C LYS A 179 -13.79 24.30 -10.79
N ARG A 180 -13.52 24.07 -12.07
CA ARG A 180 -13.91 22.82 -12.75
C ARG A 180 -13.13 21.64 -12.20
N MET A 181 -11.83 21.80 -11.95
CA MET A 181 -11.01 20.78 -11.30
C MET A 181 -11.44 20.54 -9.86
N GLN A 182 -11.84 21.58 -9.12
CA GLN A 182 -12.37 21.41 -7.76
C GLN A 182 -13.65 20.59 -7.73
N ILE A 183 -14.55 20.78 -8.70
CA ILE A 183 -15.78 19.98 -8.79
C ILE A 183 -15.42 18.50 -8.99
N GLY A 184 -14.55 18.19 -9.95
CA GLY A 184 -14.10 16.81 -10.18
C GLY A 184 -13.36 16.20 -8.98
N PHE A 185 -12.46 16.96 -8.36
CA PHE A 185 -11.74 16.54 -7.14
C PHE A 185 -12.68 16.26 -5.96
N ASN A 186 -13.80 16.99 -5.90
CA ASN A 186 -14.84 16.81 -4.91
C ASN A 186 -15.92 15.79 -5.33
N LEU A 187 -15.55 14.84 -6.21
CA LEU A 187 -16.45 13.80 -6.71
C LEU A 187 -17.75 14.38 -7.29
N ASP A 188 -17.60 15.34 -8.19
CA ASP A 188 -18.69 16.08 -8.82
C ASP A 188 -19.65 16.75 -7.81
N GLY A 189 -19.11 17.16 -6.66
CA GLY A 189 -19.84 17.83 -5.59
C GLY A 189 -20.40 16.89 -4.52
N SER A 190 -20.19 15.58 -4.64
CA SER A 190 -20.68 14.59 -3.67
C SER A 190 -19.98 14.70 -2.31
N TYR A 191 -18.71 15.09 -2.28
CA TYR A 191 -17.96 15.28 -1.04
C TYR A 191 -16.85 16.32 -1.18
N ASN A 192 -16.67 17.18 -0.17
CA ASN A 192 -15.69 18.27 -0.24
C ASN A 192 -14.29 17.85 0.22
N TYR A 193 -13.61 17.03 -0.59
CA TYR A 193 -12.22 16.62 -0.37
C TYR A 193 -11.26 17.80 -0.32
N PHE A 194 -11.54 18.86 -1.09
CA PHE A 194 -10.71 20.06 -1.14
C PHE A 194 -10.56 20.74 0.24
N LYS A 195 -11.56 20.62 1.13
CA LYS A 195 -11.48 21.15 2.50
C LYS A 195 -10.50 20.38 3.40
N CYS A 196 -10.16 19.12 3.08
CA CYS A 196 -9.20 18.34 3.87
C CYS A 196 -7.76 18.87 3.76
N TYR A 197 -7.50 19.76 2.80
CA TYR A 197 -6.18 20.34 2.51
C TYR A 197 -6.10 21.85 2.83
N LYS A 198 -7.10 22.39 3.54
CA LYS A 198 -7.09 23.76 4.10
C LYS A 198 -6.74 23.74 5.57
#